data_AF-A0A7W8YPE9-F1
#
_entry.id   AF-A0A7W8YPE9-F1
#
_cell.length_a   1.000
_cell.length_b   1.000
_cell.length_c   1.000
_cell.angle_alpha   90.00
_cell.angle_beta   90.00
_cell.angle_gamma   90.00
#
_symmetry.space_group_name_H-M   'P 1'
#
loop_
_entity.id
_entity.type
_entity.pdbx_description
1 polymer ?
#
loop_
_entity_poly.entity_id
_entity_poly.type
_entity_poly.pdbx_seq_one_letter_code
_entity_poly.pdbx_strand_id
1 'polypeptide(L)'
;MEKKKESFFEKIATKITCWTGSSAAFGIALTIVIIWGISGPIFKYSDTWQLVINTGTTIITFMMVFLIQKSQNKDSKAIQLKLNELIAASRHASNRMVDIEDLTEQELDVLHKYYQKLSDISEEDDDIHNSHSIDAATNLEKEKIEHRKKYHND
;
A
#
# COMPACT_ATOMS: atom_id res chain seq x y z
N MET A 1 -3.20 22.00 -19.86
CA MET A 1 -1.72 22.17 -19.74
C MET A 1 -1.19 21.55 -18.43
N GLU A 2 -1.76 20.45 -17.92
CA GLU A 2 -1.48 19.95 -16.55
C GLU A 2 -0.53 18.76 -16.44
N LYS A 3 -0.30 17.98 -17.51
CA LYS A 3 0.59 16.79 -17.47
C LYS A 3 2.08 17.08 -17.20
N LYS A 4 2.55 18.32 -17.31
CA LYS A 4 3.99 18.66 -17.21
C LYS A 4 4.46 18.93 -15.77
N LYS A 5 3.56 19.36 -14.86
CA LYS A 5 3.93 19.73 -13.47
C LYS A 5 4.09 18.51 -12.56
N GLU A 6 3.22 17.50 -12.70
CA GLU A 6 3.28 16.30 -11.87
C GLU A 6 4.63 15.57 -12.02
N SER A 7 5.11 15.41 -13.26
CA SER A 7 6.39 14.75 -13.52
C SER A 7 7.59 15.46 -12.88
N PHE A 8 7.58 16.78 -12.78
CA PHE A 8 8.72 17.52 -12.22
C PHE A 8 8.77 17.44 -10.70
N PHE A 9 7.64 17.69 -10.02
CA PHE A 9 7.55 17.54 -8.57
C PHE A 9 7.82 16.10 -8.15
N GLU A 10 7.28 15.13 -8.87
CA GLU A 10 7.47 13.71 -8.59
C GLU A 10 8.94 13.29 -8.79
N LYS A 11 9.61 13.75 -9.87
CA LYS A 11 11.05 13.50 -10.07
C LYS A 11 11.91 14.12 -8.98
N ILE A 12 11.59 15.34 -8.54
CA ILE A 12 12.30 16.00 -7.45
C ILE A 12 12.08 15.26 -6.13
N ALA A 13 10.82 14.94 -5.81
CA ALA A 13 10.47 14.21 -4.60
C ALA A 13 11.19 12.86 -4.55
N THR A 14 11.13 12.06 -5.61
CA THR A 14 11.85 10.77 -5.68
C THR A 14 13.36 10.95 -5.55
N LYS A 15 13.94 11.97 -6.19
CA LYS A 15 15.39 12.23 -6.10
C LYS A 15 15.81 12.67 -4.70
N ILE A 16 15.01 13.52 -4.04
CA ILE A 16 15.24 13.96 -2.66
C ILE A 16 15.11 12.75 -1.74
N THR A 17 14.01 12.00 -1.77
CA THR A 17 13.80 10.84 -0.90
C THR A 17 14.91 9.79 -1.05
N CYS A 18 15.32 9.50 -2.29
CA CYS A 18 16.43 8.58 -2.57
C CYS A 18 17.77 9.10 -2.02
N TRP A 19 18.05 10.40 -2.21
CA TRP A 19 19.28 11.00 -1.72
C TRP A 19 19.33 11.05 -0.20
N THR A 20 18.25 11.49 0.46
CA THR A 20 18.15 11.57 1.93
C THR A 20 18.22 10.19 2.60
N GLY A 21 17.86 9.12 1.89
CA GLY A 21 18.02 7.74 2.37
C GLY A 21 19.44 7.16 2.22
N SER A 22 20.37 7.86 1.57
CA SER A 22 21.73 7.37 1.32
C SER A 22 22.68 7.61 2.50
N SER A 23 23.69 6.73 2.67
CA SER A 23 24.73 6.88 3.69
C SER A 23 25.52 8.19 3.56
N ALA A 24 25.67 8.71 2.33
CA ALA A 24 26.34 9.98 2.07
C ALA A 24 25.54 11.18 2.62
N ALA A 25 24.22 11.18 2.47
CA ALA A 25 23.38 12.25 3.03
C ALA A 25 23.42 12.27 4.56
N PHE A 26 23.46 11.10 5.20
CA PHE A 26 23.66 11.01 6.65
C PHE A 26 25.00 11.63 7.08
N GLY A 27 26.10 11.31 6.38
CA GLY A 27 27.42 11.89 6.68
C GLY A 27 27.44 13.42 6.53
N ILE A 28 26.79 13.96 5.50
CA ILE A 28 26.65 15.41 5.28
C ILE A 28 25.82 16.04 6.40
N ALA A 29 24.66 15.46 6.74
CA ALA A 29 23.78 15.95 7.80
C ALA A 29 24.50 15.97 9.15
N LEU A 30 25.24 14.90 9.48
CA LEU A 30 26.04 14.82 10.69
C LEU A 30 27.13 15.89 10.73
N THR A 31 27.83 16.11 9.61
CA THR A 31 28.85 17.16 9.50
C THR A 31 28.26 18.55 9.73
N ILE A 32 27.09 18.82 9.16
CA ILE A 32 26.37 20.10 9.37
C ILE A 32 26.03 20.29 10.85
N VAL A 33 25.53 19.25 11.52
CA VAL A 33 25.20 19.31 12.97
C VAL A 33 26.44 19.55 13.81
N ILE A 34 27.57 18.91 13.48
CA ILE A 34 28.86 19.12 14.18
C ILE A 34 29.34 20.56 14.00
N ILE A 35 29.36 21.08 12.76
CA ILE A 35 29.75 22.47 12.47
C ILE A 35 28.84 23.45 13.22
N TRP A 36 27.53 23.19 13.24
CA TRP A 36 26.57 23.99 13.98
C TRP A 36 26.90 24.00 15.48
N GLY A 37 27.15 22.84 16.07
CA GLY A 37 27.56 22.69 17.47
C GLY A 37 28.83 23.48 17.81
N ILE A 38 29.85 23.41 16.95
CA ILE A 38 31.12 24.13 17.12
C ILE A 38 30.96 25.64 16.97
N SER A 39 29.95 26.12 16.22
CA SER A 39 29.63 27.54 16.15
C SER A 39 28.98 28.09 17.43
N GLY A 40 28.39 27.22 18.26
CA GLY A 40 27.68 27.57 19.50
C GLY A 40 28.46 28.48 20.47
N PRO A 41 29.73 28.18 20.81
CA PRO A 41 30.56 29.05 21.66
C PRO A 41 30.75 30.48 21.13
N ILE A 42 30.82 30.66 19.81
CA ILE A 42 30.95 31.99 19.17
C ILE A 42 29.68 32.82 19.43
N PHE A 43 28.52 32.17 19.37
CA PHE A 43 27.21 32.78 19.62
C PHE A 43 26.75 32.70 21.07
N LYS A 44 27.62 32.28 22.00
CA LYS A 44 27.32 32.08 23.42
C LYS A 44 26.08 31.22 23.67
N TYR A 45 25.79 30.26 22.79
CA TYR A 45 24.57 29.44 22.84
C TYR A 45 23.28 30.26 22.97
N SER A 46 23.22 31.41 22.30
CA SER A 46 22.07 32.34 22.33
C SER A 46 20.74 31.69 21.92
N ASP A 47 19.64 32.29 22.34
CA ASP A 47 18.29 31.87 21.95
C ASP A 47 18.11 31.84 20.43
N THR A 48 18.70 32.81 19.69
CA THR A 48 18.67 32.82 18.23
C THR A 48 19.41 31.63 17.62
N TRP A 49 20.54 31.22 18.22
CA TRP A 49 21.29 30.04 17.77
C TRP A 49 20.50 28.75 18.01
N GLN A 50 19.76 28.63 19.11
CA GLN A 50 18.89 27.46 19.34
C GLN A 50 17.65 27.49 18.44
N LEU A 51 17.06 28.68 18.25
CA LEU A 51 15.87 28.87 17.44
C LEU A 51 16.10 28.47 15.98
N VAL A 52 17.22 28.85 15.38
CA VAL A 52 17.51 28.56 13.97
C VAL A 52 17.52 27.06 13.69
N ILE A 53 18.18 26.25 14.53
CA ILE A 53 18.22 24.79 14.31
C ILE A 53 16.87 24.13 14.62
N ASN A 54 16.18 24.58 15.67
CA ASN A 54 14.91 23.99 16.07
C ASN A 54 13.80 24.29 15.04
N THR A 55 13.70 25.55 14.61
CA THR A 55 12.77 25.98 13.55
C THR A 55 13.13 25.34 12.20
N GLY A 56 14.41 25.32 11.84
CA GLY A 56 14.87 24.74 10.57
C GLY A 56 14.57 23.25 10.47
N THR A 57 14.94 22.47 11.49
CA THR A 57 14.67 21.03 11.51
C THR A 57 13.19 20.73 11.54
N THR A 58 12.37 21.54 12.21
CA THR A 58 10.90 21.35 12.22
C THR A 58 10.31 21.52 10.81
N ILE A 59 10.71 22.57 10.08
CA ILE A 59 10.25 22.78 8.70
C ILE A 59 10.69 21.64 7.79
N ILE A 60 11.97 21.23 7.89
CA ILE A 60 12.51 20.12 7.10
C ILE A 60 11.74 18.83 7.41
N THR A 61 11.49 18.54 8.68
CA THR A 61 10.75 17.34 9.11
C THR A 61 9.33 17.35 8.59
N PHE A 62 8.63 18.48 8.70
CA PHE A 62 7.28 18.63 8.15
C PHE A 62 7.25 18.37 6.64
N MET A 63 8.21 18.92 5.90
CA MET A 63 8.37 18.65 4.47
C MET A 63 8.70 17.17 4.19
N MET A 64 9.56 16.56 5.00
CA MET A 64 9.97 15.15 4.89
C MET A 64 8.76 14.22 5.02
N VAL A 65 7.82 14.49 5.94
CA VAL A 65 6.60 13.69 6.10
C VAL A 65 5.81 13.63 4.80
N PHE A 66 5.59 14.75 4.12
CA PHE A 66 4.89 14.75 2.83
C PHE A 66 5.67 14.03 1.72
N LEU A 67 7.00 14.19 1.70
CA LEU A 67 7.86 13.50 0.72
C LEU A 67 7.83 11.97 0.91
N ILE A 68 7.89 11.52 2.17
CA ILE A 68 7.78 10.11 2.54
C ILE A 68 6.39 9.59 2.15
N GLN A 69 5.31 10.29 2.52
CA GLN A 69 3.94 9.89 2.16
C GLN A 69 3.75 9.79 0.65
N LYS A 70 4.32 10.73 -0.14
CA LYS A 70 4.23 10.68 -1.61
C LYS A 70 4.99 9.47 -2.17
N SER A 71 6.18 9.17 -1.65
CA SER A 71 6.96 8.00 -2.07
C SER A 71 6.24 6.71 -1.71
N GLN A 72 5.77 6.59 -0.47
CA GLN A 72 5.04 5.44 0.03
C GLN A 72 3.74 5.20 -0.75
N ASN A 73 2.97 6.24 -1.04
CA ASN A 73 1.73 6.10 -1.82
C ASN A 73 1.97 5.50 -3.22
N LYS A 74 3.10 5.84 -3.86
CA LYS A 74 3.46 5.25 -5.16
C LYS A 74 3.88 3.79 -5.03
N ASP A 75 4.69 3.48 -4.02
CA ASP A 75 5.18 2.12 -3.78
C ASP A 75 4.03 1.17 -3.38
N SER A 76 3.09 1.63 -2.56
CA SER A 76 1.88 0.87 -2.21
C SER A 76 1.07 0.47 -3.44
N LYS A 77 0.81 1.40 -4.36
CA LYS A 77 0.12 1.13 -5.63
C LYS A 77 0.85 0.12 -6.50
N ALA A 78 2.18 0.20 -6.56
CA ALA A 78 2.98 -0.75 -7.32
C ALA A 78 2.93 -2.16 -6.71
N ILE A 79 2.90 -2.27 -5.38
CA ILE A 79 2.73 -3.54 -4.67
C ILE A 79 1.36 -4.14 -4.96
N GLN A 80 0.30 -3.35 -4.89
CA GLN A 80 -1.06 -3.79 -5.16
C GLN A 80 -1.22 -4.33 -6.60
N LEU A 81 -0.74 -3.59 -7.60
CA LEU A 81 -0.76 -4.04 -9.00
C LEU A 81 0.00 -5.36 -9.21
N LYS A 82 1.16 -5.53 -8.56
CA LYS A 82 1.93 -6.78 -8.63
C LYS A 82 1.20 -7.95 -7.98
N LEU A 83 0.52 -7.72 -6.87
CA LEU A 83 -0.31 -8.73 -6.20
C LEU A 83 -1.52 -9.09 -7.04
N ASN A 84 -2.19 -8.11 -7.64
CA ASN A 84 -3.34 -8.32 -8.52
C ASN A 84 -2.95 -9.19 -9.74
N GLU A 85 -1.79 -8.93 -10.35
CA GLU A 85 -1.26 -9.78 -11.43
C GLU A 85 -1.00 -11.23 -10.95
N LEU A 86 -0.40 -11.42 -9.77
CA LEU A 86 -0.15 -12.75 -9.20
C LEU A 86 -1.44 -13.51 -8.85
N ILE A 87 -2.45 -12.81 -8.33
CA ILE A 87 -3.77 -13.36 -8.03
C ILE A 87 -4.47 -13.75 -9.34
N ALA A 88 -4.50 -12.86 -10.34
CA ALA A 88 -5.12 -13.12 -11.63
C ALA A 88 -4.43 -14.27 -12.40
N ALA A 89 -3.11 -14.42 -12.26
CA ALA A 89 -2.35 -15.52 -12.87
C ALA A 89 -2.50 -16.86 -12.13
N SER A 90 -2.98 -16.86 -10.88
CA SER A 90 -3.16 -18.07 -10.08
C SER A 90 -4.48 -18.78 -10.41
N ARG A 91 -4.41 -20.00 -10.96
CA ARG A 91 -5.59 -20.82 -11.33
C ARG A 91 -6.56 -21.15 -10.20
N HIS A 92 -6.15 -20.96 -8.94
CA HIS A 92 -6.96 -21.28 -7.76
C HIS A 92 -7.36 -20.03 -6.96
N ALA A 93 -6.85 -18.85 -7.32
CA ALA A 93 -7.25 -17.61 -6.66
C ALA A 93 -8.50 -17.06 -7.36
N SER A 94 -9.56 -16.78 -6.59
CA SER A 94 -10.77 -16.21 -7.18
C SER A 94 -10.47 -14.79 -7.67
N ASN A 95 -10.78 -14.49 -8.93
CA ASN A 95 -10.70 -13.14 -9.52
C ASN A 95 -11.41 -12.07 -8.68
N ARG A 96 -12.27 -12.46 -7.74
CA ARG A 96 -12.96 -11.58 -6.78
C ARG A 96 -12.04 -10.94 -5.74
N MET A 97 -10.78 -11.39 -5.60
CA MET A 97 -9.77 -10.74 -4.75
C MET A 97 -8.88 -9.75 -5.51
N VAL A 98 -8.99 -9.71 -6.84
CA VAL A 98 -8.34 -8.69 -7.66
C VAL A 98 -9.01 -7.35 -7.36
N ASP A 99 -8.21 -6.31 -7.13
CA ASP A 99 -8.67 -4.94 -6.84
C ASP A 99 -9.54 -4.81 -5.56
N ILE A 100 -9.32 -5.66 -4.55
CA ILE A 100 -10.06 -5.61 -3.27
C ILE A 100 -9.98 -4.25 -2.57
N GLU A 101 -8.92 -3.48 -2.82
CA GLU A 101 -8.70 -2.15 -2.23
C GLU A 101 -9.67 -1.07 -2.74
N ASP A 102 -10.28 -1.28 -3.91
CA ASP A 102 -11.20 -0.33 -4.54
C ASP A 102 -12.66 -0.59 -4.13
N LEU A 103 -12.92 -1.69 -3.40
CA LEU A 103 -14.25 -2.02 -2.90
C LEU A 103 -14.70 -1.03 -1.83
N THR A 104 -15.99 -0.71 -1.85
CA THR A 104 -16.60 0.00 -0.74
C THR A 104 -16.61 -0.86 0.52
N GLU A 105 -16.71 -0.23 1.70
CA GLU A 105 -16.75 -0.93 2.98
C GLU A 105 -17.91 -1.96 3.07
N GLN A 106 -19.05 -1.63 2.44
CA GLN A 106 -20.19 -2.54 2.36
C GLN A 106 -19.91 -3.76 1.47
N GLU A 107 -19.24 -3.57 0.34
CA GLU A 107 -18.85 -4.67 -0.55
C GLU A 107 -17.77 -5.56 0.09
N LEU A 108 -16.84 -4.95 0.83
CA LEU A 108 -15.82 -5.67 1.59
C LEU A 108 -16.42 -6.54 2.69
N ASP A 109 -17.44 -6.04 3.42
CA ASP A 109 -18.16 -6.81 4.45
C ASP A 109 -18.93 -8.00 3.84
N VAL A 110 -19.56 -7.82 2.67
CA VAL A 110 -20.22 -8.90 1.93
C VAL A 110 -19.21 -9.96 1.49
N LEU A 111 -18.05 -9.54 0.96
CA LEU A 111 -16.98 -10.44 0.56
C LEU A 111 -16.41 -11.21 1.76
N HIS A 112 -16.19 -10.52 2.88
CA HIS A 112 -15.74 -11.12 4.14
C HIS A 112 -16.70 -12.20 4.63
N LYS A 113 -18.00 -11.90 4.71
CA LYS A 113 -19.05 -12.87 5.09
C LYS A 113 -19.12 -14.08 4.17
N TYR A 114 -18.94 -13.88 2.86
CA TYR A 114 -18.91 -14.97 1.90
C TYR A 114 -17.74 -15.94 2.17
N TYR A 115 -16.53 -15.42 2.38
CA TYR A 115 -15.36 -16.24 2.69
C TYR A 115 -15.40 -16.86 4.08
N GLN A 116 -15.96 -16.17 5.07
CA GLN A 116 -16.17 -16.72 6.41
C GLN A 116 -17.07 -17.95 6.33
N LYS A 117 -18.23 -17.82 5.66
CA LYS A 117 -19.15 -18.95 5.44
C LYS A 117 -18.50 -20.10 4.68
N LEU A 118 -17.64 -19.80 3.71
CA LEU A 118 -16.91 -20.81 2.95
C LEU A 118 -15.88 -21.56 3.82
N SER A 119 -15.18 -20.84 4.71
CA SER A 119 -14.27 -21.43 5.69
C SER A 119 -15.03 -22.38 6.63
N ASP A 120 -16.17 -21.94 7.16
CA ASP A 120 -17.01 -22.76 8.04
C ASP A 120 -17.46 -24.06 7.36
N ILE A 121 -17.88 -23.98 6.09
CA ILE A 121 -18.26 -25.15 5.28
C ILE A 121 -17.07 -26.08 5.02
N SER A 122 -15.88 -25.52 4.83
CA SER A 122 -14.66 -26.31 4.57
C SER A 122 -14.10 -26.98 5.82
N GLU A 123 -14.36 -26.43 7.01
CA GLU A 123 -14.04 -27.09 8.29
C GLU A 123 -15.01 -28.23 8.63
N GLU A 124 -16.23 -28.20 8.08
CA GLU A 124 -17.26 -29.22 8.31
C GLU A 124 -17.10 -30.45 7.37
N ASP A 125 -16.37 -30.31 6.25
CA ASP A 125 -15.98 -31.40 5.34
C ASP A 125 -14.61 -32.00 5.77
N ASP A 126 -14.63 -33.19 6.37
CA ASP A 126 -13.45 -33.95 6.86
C ASP A 126 -12.47 -34.44 5.75
N ASP A 127 -12.63 -34.01 4.48
CA ASP A 127 -11.82 -34.47 3.34
C ASP A 127 -10.81 -33.41 2.86
N ILE A 128 -9.62 -33.47 3.45
CA ILE A 128 -8.44 -32.63 3.16
C ILE A 128 -7.88 -32.74 1.72
N HIS A 129 -8.41 -33.61 0.86
CA HIS A 129 -7.85 -33.86 -0.48
C HIS A 129 -8.58 -33.18 -1.64
N ASN A 130 -9.73 -32.53 -1.42
CA ASN A 130 -10.43 -31.79 -2.47
C ASN A 130 -10.13 -30.28 -2.39
N SER A 131 -9.23 -29.81 -3.27
CA SER A 131 -9.09 -28.38 -3.53
C SER A 131 -10.30 -27.87 -4.31
N HIS A 132 -11.37 -27.49 -3.61
CA HIS A 132 -12.50 -26.80 -4.23
C HIS A 132 -12.07 -25.40 -4.68
N SER A 133 -11.60 -25.28 -5.93
CA SER A 133 -11.51 -23.97 -6.58
C SER A 133 -12.90 -23.31 -6.50
N ILE A 134 -12.96 -22.06 -6.06
CA ILE A 134 -14.21 -21.30 -5.88
C ILE A 134 -15.04 -21.26 -7.17
N ASP A 135 -14.38 -21.30 -8.32
CA ASP A 135 -15.05 -21.38 -9.62
C ASP A 135 -15.74 -22.72 -9.85
N ALA A 136 -15.21 -23.83 -9.30
CA ALA A 136 -15.83 -25.15 -9.41
C ALA A 136 -17.13 -25.23 -8.60
N ALA A 137 -17.12 -24.74 -7.35
CA ALA A 137 -18.32 -24.73 -6.51
C ALA A 137 -19.43 -23.82 -7.07
N THR A 138 -19.05 -22.63 -7.55
CA THR A 138 -19.99 -21.65 -8.13
C THR A 138 -20.54 -22.10 -9.48
N ASN A 139 -19.72 -22.73 -10.33
CA ASN A 139 -20.19 -23.30 -11.60
C ASN A 139 -21.14 -24.48 -11.37
N LEU A 140 -20.84 -25.34 -10.39
CA LEU A 140 -21.72 -26.46 -10.04
C LEU A 140 -23.08 -25.97 -9.52
N GLU A 141 -23.09 -24.87 -8.74
CA GLU A 141 -24.32 -24.25 -8.25
C GLU A 141 -25.13 -23.60 -9.39
N LYS A 142 -24.47 -22.87 -10.30
CA LYS A 142 -25.12 -22.33 -11.51
C LYS A 142 -25.72 -23.43 -12.37
N GLU A 143 -24.98 -24.52 -12.61
CA GLU A 143 -25.43 -25.67 -13.40
C GLU A 143 -26.64 -26.37 -12.74
N LYS A 144 -26.62 -26.55 -11.42
CA LYS A 144 -27.78 -27.07 -10.66
C LYS A 144 -29.00 -26.15 -10.72
N ILE A 145 -28.81 -24.83 -10.74
CA ILE A 145 -29.90 -23.86 -10.84
C ILE A 145 -30.49 -23.85 -12.26
N GLU A 146 -29.66 -23.90 -13.30
CA GLU A 146 -30.13 -24.01 -14.69
C GLU A 146 -30.87 -25.33 -14.93
N HIS A 147 -30.33 -26.45 -14.42
CA HIS A 147 -31.01 -27.73 -14.47
C HIS A 147 -32.37 -27.66 -13.78
N ARG A 148 -32.47 -27.08 -12.56
CA ARG A 148 -33.76 -26.91 -11.89
C ARG A 148 -34.75 -26.06 -12.68
N LYS A 149 -34.32 -24.99 -13.33
CA LYS A 149 -35.20 -24.15 -14.16
C LYS A 149 -35.71 -24.89 -15.40
N LYS A 150 -34.89 -25.76 -15.99
CA LYS A 150 -35.23 -26.52 -17.20
C LYS A 150 -36.31 -27.58 -16.95
N TYR A 151 -36.35 -28.19 -15.77
CA TYR A 151 -37.31 -29.25 -15.42
C TYR A 151 -38.53 -28.77 -14.62
N HIS A 152 -38.63 -27.48 -14.33
CA HIS A 152 -39.76 -26.89 -13.60
C HIS A 152 -40.66 -25.99 -14.46
N ASN A 153 -40.40 -25.96 -15.78
CA ASN A 153 -41.12 -25.15 -16.76
C ASN A 153 -41.83 -25.99 -17.86
N ASP A 154 -41.86 -27.32 -17.69
CA ASP A 154 -42.72 -28.27 -18.41
C ASP A 154 -43.77 -28.82 -17.42
#